data_AF-A0A218XUY4-F1
#
_entry.id   AF-A0A218XUY4-F1
#
_cell.length_a   1.000
_cell.length_b   1.000
_cell.length_c   1.000
_cell.angle_alpha   90.00
_cell.angle_beta   90.00
_cell.angle_gamma   90.00
#
_symmetry.space_group_name_H-M   'P 1'
#
loop_
_entity.id
_entity.type
_entity.pdbx_description
1 polymer ?
#
loop_
_entity_poly.entity_id
_entity_poly.type
_entity_poly.pdbx_seq_one_letter_code
_entity_poly.pdbx_strand_id
1 'polypeptide(L)'
;MSNMSRSRAGVVIFNYRDYNNVQRKIEVTEEFSCPFCLIRCASFKGLRLHLCSSHDLFNFDFWATEEYQAVNVSVKIDMLETEGLVNGKDPRVQTFYYFSKPRRRLSKYPFQSKKHVHVQFLELDASALARDGMRTGLQDKDSDPECVKSSSGSDPTAMQMSKVRKPATERSDSKSRGLLLRRQFYHSHRVQPMAVDQVLSDRDSEDEVDDGIADFEDRRMLDDFVDVTKDEKHLMHLWNSFVRKQRVLADGHVPWACEAFSKLHGQELVHSHALFWCWRLFMIKLWNHGLLDGCTMNSCNVILEGYRGSGSYVK
;
A
#
# COMPACT_ATOMS: atom_id res chain seq x y z
N MET A 1 -18.91 19.14 63.78
CA MET A 1 -19.18 19.84 62.50
C MET A 1 -18.40 19.07 61.44
N SER A 2 -18.95 18.42 60.42
CA SER A 2 -20.23 18.53 59.72
C SER A 2 -20.60 17.15 59.14
N ASN A 3 -21.85 16.74 59.33
CA ASN A 3 -22.42 15.53 58.74
C ASN A 3 -22.42 15.64 57.21
N MET A 4 -21.61 14.84 56.52
CA MET A 4 -21.84 14.51 55.11
C MET A 4 -22.66 13.22 55.08
N SER A 5 -23.96 13.39 54.90
CA SER A 5 -24.92 12.33 54.58
C SER A 5 -24.36 11.47 53.43
N ARG A 6 -23.88 10.27 53.78
CA ARG A 6 -23.43 9.26 52.83
C ARG A 6 -24.66 8.75 52.10
N SER A 7 -24.97 9.35 50.95
CA SER A 7 -26.09 8.94 50.09
C SER A 7 -25.94 7.46 49.77
N ARG A 8 -27.01 6.72 50.06
CA ARG A 8 -27.16 5.29 49.80
C ARG A 8 -26.90 4.97 48.33
N ALA A 9 -26.21 3.85 48.11
CA ALA A 9 -25.95 3.17 46.84
C ALA A 9 -25.23 4.03 45.78
N GLY A 10 -23.89 4.06 45.82
CA GLY A 10 -23.04 4.62 44.76
C GLY A 10 -23.04 3.77 43.48
N VAL A 11 -24.22 3.36 43.04
CA VAL A 11 -24.43 2.48 41.90
C VAL A 11 -24.40 3.32 40.63
N VAL A 12 -23.52 2.95 39.70
CA VAL A 12 -23.36 3.63 38.40
C VAL A 12 -23.49 2.61 37.28
N ILE A 13 -24.32 2.92 36.30
CA ILE A 13 -24.59 2.09 35.13
C ILE A 13 -23.69 2.52 33.97
N PHE A 14 -22.87 1.62 33.45
CA PHE A 14 -22.04 1.85 32.28
C PHE A 14 -22.66 1.19 31.05
N ASN A 15 -23.01 2.00 30.05
CA ASN A 15 -23.55 1.54 28.78
C ASN A 15 -22.47 1.63 27.71
N TYR A 16 -21.97 0.48 27.25
CA TYR A 16 -20.96 0.43 26.20
C TYR A 16 -21.65 0.40 24.84
N ARG A 17 -21.34 1.40 24.01
CA ARG A 17 -21.89 1.54 22.66
C ARG A 17 -20.81 1.24 21.62
N ASP A 18 -21.23 0.55 20.57
CA ASP A 18 -20.40 0.27 19.41
C ASP A 18 -20.29 1.49 18.47
N TYR A 19 -19.49 1.39 17.41
CA TYR A 19 -19.36 2.44 16.38
C TYR A 19 -20.70 2.82 15.73
N ASN A 20 -21.66 1.89 15.66
CA ASN A 20 -23.03 2.13 15.17
C ASN A 20 -23.98 2.71 16.24
N ASN A 21 -23.46 3.18 17.37
CA ASN A 21 -24.24 3.60 18.55
C ASN A 21 -25.18 2.51 19.11
N VAL A 22 -25.00 1.25 18.70
CA VAL A 22 -25.75 0.12 19.23
C VAL A 22 -25.18 -0.24 20.59
N GLN A 23 -26.03 -0.26 21.62
CA GLN A 23 -25.64 -0.67 22.96
C GLN A 23 -25.29 -2.16 22.97
N ARG A 24 -24.05 -2.48 23.34
CA ARG A 24 -23.51 -3.85 23.35
C ARG A 24 -23.53 -4.48 24.73
N LYS A 25 -23.22 -3.69 25.76
CA LYS A 25 -23.07 -4.17 27.13
C LYS A 25 -23.57 -3.13 28.11
N ILE A 26 -24.19 -3.61 29.19
CA ILE A 26 -24.49 -2.84 30.38
C ILE A 26 -23.67 -3.44 31.52
N GLU A 27 -22.99 -2.59 32.28
CA GLU A 27 -22.26 -3.00 33.47
C GLU A 27 -22.64 -2.10 34.63
N VAL A 28 -23.01 -2.71 35.75
CA VAL A 28 -23.40 -1.97 36.94
C VAL A 28 -22.25 -2.05 37.93
N THR A 29 -21.74 -0.89 38.33
CA THR A 29 -20.67 -0.78 39.31
C THR A 29 -21.21 -0.22 40.61
N GLU A 30 -20.64 -0.65 41.74
CA GLU A 30 -20.95 -0.12 43.06
C GLU A 30 -19.85 0.84 43.54
N GLU A 31 -20.20 1.70 44.49
CA GLU A 31 -19.27 2.59 45.20
C GLU A 31 -18.48 3.57 44.30
N PHE A 32 -19.09 4.00 43.18
CA PHE A 32 -18.46 4.87 42.16
C PHE A 32 -17.11 4.33 41.66
N SER A 33 -17.04 3.02 41.45
CA SER A 33 -15.84 2.34 40.97
C SER A 33 -15.68 2.45 39.46
N CYS A 34 -14.46 2.74 39.00
CA CYS A 34 -14.15 2.73 37.57
C CYS A 34 -14.12 1.28 37.04
N PRO A 35 -14.86 0.94 35.97
CA PRO A 35 -14.89 -0.42 35.42
C PRO A 35 -13.59 -0.81 34.69
N PHE A 36 -12.74 0.15 34.36
CA PHE A 36 -11.50 -0.11 33.60
C PHE A 36 -10.29 -0.38 34.50
N CYS A 37 -10.12 0.42 35.57
CA CYS A 37 -8.95 0.34 36.45
C CYS A 37 -9.29 0.10 37.92
N LEU A 38 -10.57 -0.05 38.25
CA LEU A 38 -11.09 -0.36 39.60
C LEU A 38 -10.77 0.70 40.68
N ILE A 39 -10.33 1.90 40.27
CA ILE A 39 -10.18 3.04 41.18
C ILE A 39 -11.55 3.42 41.73
N ARG A 40 -11.64 3.52 43.06
CA ARG A 40 -12.85 3.90 43.79
C ARG A 40 -12.89 5.41 43.95
N CYS A 41 -13.92 6.05 43.40
CA CYS A 41 -14.09 7.50 43.50
C CYS A 41 -14.99 7.86 44.69
N ALA A 42 -14.77 9.04 45.30
CA ALA A 42 -15.59 9.49 46.42
C ALA A 42 -17.01 9.96 46.00
N SER A 43 -17.22 10.24 44.71
CA SER A 43 -18.50 10.71 44.16
C SER A 43 -18.56 10.47 42.65
N PHE A 44 -19.76 10.54 42.08
CA PHE A 44 -19.97 10.51 40.62
C PHE A 44 -19.22 11.63 39.89
N LYS A 45 -19.13 12.83 40.48
CA LYS A 45 -18.32 13.94 39.94
C LYS A 45 -16.83 13.59 39.91
N GLY A 46 -16.33 12.92 40.96
CA GLY A 46 -14.95 12.41 41.00
C GLY A 46 -14.71 11.34 39.94
N LEU A 47 -15.67 10.44 39.75
CA LEU A 47 -15.62 9.40 38.71
C LEU A 47 -15.57 10.00 37.30
N ARG A 48 -16.38 11.04 37.04
CA ARG A 48 -16.34 11.80 35.78
C ARG A 48 -14.96 12.40 35.50
N LEU A 49 -14.35 13.04 36.49
CA LEU A 49 -13.02 13.62 36.34
C LEU A 49 -11.98 12.53 36.07
N HIS A 50 -12.02 11.43 36.81
CA HIS A 50 -11.10 10.31 36.64
C HIS A 50 -11.20 9.67 35.24
N LEU A 51 -12.43 9.42 34.75
CA LEU A 51 -12.65 8.81 33.43
C LEU A 51 -12.10 9.71 32.31
N CYS A 52 -12.43 11.00 32.34
CA CYS A 52 -11.95 11.95 31.33
C CYS A 52 -10.43 12.19 31.41
N SER A 53 -9.79 12.00 32.57
CA SER A 53 -8.34 12.24 32.71
C SER A 53 -7.47 11.00 32.50
N SER A 54 -8.03 9.80 32.65
CA SER A 54 -7.24 8.55 32.72
C SER A 54 -7.57 7.53 31.63
N HIS A 55 -8.64 7.76 30.87
CA HIS A 55 -9.13 6.85 29.83
C HIS A 55 -9.45 7.62 28.54
N ASP A 56 -8.43 8.24 27.97
CA ASP A 56 -8.46 9.14 26.80
C ASP A 56 -8.87 8.49 25.47
N LEU A 57 -8.77 7.17 25.37
CA LEU A 57 -9.20 6.38 24.20
C LEU A 57 -10.73 6.27 24.05
N PHE A 58 -11.48 6.67 25.07
CA PHE A 58 -12.94 6.57 25.09
C PHE A 58 -13.59 7.94 25.20
N ASN A 59 -14.77 8.07 24.60
CA ASN A 59 -15.69 9.17 24.83
C ASN A 59 -16.69 8.77 25.91
N PHE A 60 -17.02 9.72 26.79
CA PHE A 60 -17.91 9.50 27.93
C PHE A 60 -19.05 10.50 27.95
N ASP A 61 -20.29 10.01 27.87
CA ASP A 61 -21.49 10.82 28.08
C ASP A 61 -22.10 10.51 29.44
N PHE A 62 -22.26 11.53 30.28
CA PHE A 62 -22.72 11.38 31.66
C PHE A 62 -24.19 11.75 31.78
N TRP A 63 -24.97 10.85 32.37
CA TRP A 63 -26.39 11.02 32.66
C TRP A 63 -26.60 10.91 34.16
N ALA A 64 -27.03 11.99 34.80
CA ALA A 64 -27.36 12.00 36.22
C ALA A 64 -28.78 12.53 36.40
N THR A 65 -29.67 11.65 36.84
CA THR A 65 -31.06 11.94 37.17
C THR A 65 -31.27 11.70 38.67
N GLU A 66 -32.39 12.17 39.23
CA GLU A 66 -32.69 11.99 40.66
C GLU A 66 -32.77 10.51 41.07
N GLU A 67 -33.05 9.62 40.12
CA GLU A 67 -33.28 8.18 40.36
C GLU A 67 -32.11 7.28 39.95
N TYR A 68 -31.23 7.71 39.03
CA TYR A 68 -30.12 6.88 38.55
C TYR A 68 -28.97 7.69 37.94
N GLN A 69 -27.78 7.09 37.97
CA GLN A 69 -26.55 7.63 37.38
C GLN A 69 -26.01 6.63 36.34
N ALA A 70 -25.76 7.14 35.14
CA ALA A 70 -25.25 6.33 34.04
C ALA A 70 -24.14 7.04 33.25
N VAL A 71 -23.27 6.25 32.65
CA VAL A 71 -22.18 6.69 31.78
C VAL A 71 -22.27 5.89 30.48
N ASN A 72 -22.46 6.57 29.35
CA ASN A 72 -22.29 5.92 28.06
C ASN A 72 -20.82 5.99 27.66
N VAL A 73 -20.25 4.86 27.28
CA VAL A 73 -18.87 4.72 26.82
C VAL A 73 -18.89 4.41 25.33
N SER A 74 -18.17 5.20 24.54
CA SER A 74 -17.92 4.91 23.12
C SER A 74 -16.44 5.04 22.79
N VAL A 75 -16.00 4.40 21.71
CA VAL A 75 -14.59 4.42 21.29
C VAL A 75 -14.29 5.68 20.48
N LYS A 76 -13.17 6.34 20.76
CA LYS A 76 -12.70 7.50 20.00
C LYS A 76 -11.87 7.05 18.79
N ILE A 77 -12.53 6.82 17.66
CA ILE A 77 -11.91 6.28 16.44
C ILE A 77 -10.83 7.24 15.88
N ASP A 78 -11.06 8.55 15.97
CA ASP A 78 -10.14 9.56 15.41
C ASP A 78 -8.72 9.49 16.01
N MET A 79 -8.58 9.09 17.28
CA MET A 79 -7.26 8.92 17.92
C MET A 79 -6.42 7.81 17.27
N LEU A 80 -7.08 6.80 16.68
CA LEU A 80 -6.41 5.69 16.01
C LEU A 80 -5.89 6.08 14.61
N GLU A 81 -6.53 7.04 13.95
CA GLU A 81 -6.11 7.54 12.63
C GLU A 81 -5.08 8.67 12.74
N THR A 82 -5.11 9.47 13.82
CA THR A 82 -4.33 10.71 13.88
C THR A 82 -2.86 10.50 14.25
N GLU A 83 -2.44 9.34 14.77
CA GLU A 83 -1.00 9.08 15.01
C GLU A 83 -0.14 9.20 13.72
N GLY A 84 -0.75 9.09 12.53
CA GLY A 84 -0.08 9.32 11.25
C GLY A 84 0.02 10.78 10.79
N LEU A 85 -0.67 11.74 11.43
CA LEU A 85 -0.84 13.10 10.87
C LEU A 85 -0.49 14.26 11.81
N VAL A 86 -0.37 14.04 13.13
CA VAL A 86 -0.24 15.16 14.12
C VAL A 86 1.01 16.03 13.93
N ASN A 87 2.05 15.58 13.21
CA ASN A 87 3.31 16.34 13.17
C ASN A 87 3.78 16.84 11.81
N GLY A 88 3.05 16.61 10.71
CA GLY A 88 3.52 17.00 9.36
C GLY A 88 4.94 16.51 9.02
N LYS A 89 5.45 15.54 9.78
CA LYS A 89 6.75 14.91 9.64
C LYS A 89 6.49 13.53 9.11
N ASP A 90 7.08 13.26 7.96
CA ASP A 90 7.07 11.95 7.33
C ASP A 90 7.47 10.88 8.38
N PRO A 91 6.64 9.84 8.59
CA PRO A 91 6.93 8.74 9.52
C PRO A 91 8.30 8.09 9.30
N ARG A 92 8.86 8.19 8.09
CA ARG A 92 10.20 7.68 7.72
C ARG A 92 11.35 8.46 8.37
N VAL A 93 11.11 9.67 8.86
CA VAL A 93 12.12 10.51 9.54
C VAL A 93 11.97 10.45 11.06
N GLN A 94 10.94 9.77 11.56
CA GLN A 94 10.69 9.66 12.99
C GLN A 94 11.38 8.41 13.53
N THR A 95 12.59 8.58 14.06
CA THR A 95 13.28 7.51 14.78
C THR A 95 12.50 7.14 16.03
N PHE A 96 11.94 5.94 16.06
CA PHE A 96 11.30 5.37 17.24
C PHE A 96 12.35 5.11 18.32
N TYR A 97 12.30 5.85 19.42
CA TYR A 97 13.10 5.56 20.62
C TYR A 97 12.16 5.04 21.71
N TYR A 98 12.30 3.77 22.06
CA TYR A 98 11.58 3.16 23.19
C TYR A 98 12.15 3.59 24.56
N PHE A 99 13.31 4.25 24.56
CA PHE A 99 13.95 4.79 25.76
C PHE A 99 13.86 6.32 25.75
N SER A 100 13.39 6.91 26.85
CA SER A 100 13.48 8.35 27.07
C SER A 100 14.95 8.76 26.96
N LYS A 101 15.32 9.57 25.95
CA LYS A 101 16.70 10.09 25.86
C LYS A 101 17.02 10.81 27.17
N PRO A 102 18.14 10.49 27.85
CA PRO A 102 18.48 11.12 29.10
C PRO A 102 18.63 12.62 28.84
N ARG A 103 17.76 13.43 29.47
CA ARG A 103 17.90 14.88 29.46
C ARG A 103 19.24 15.22 30.10
N ARG A 104 20.25 15.51 29.27
CA ARG A 104 21.48 16.14 29.72
C ARG A 104 21.09 17.52 30.26
N ARG A 105 20.95 17.65 31.57
CA ARG A 105 20.96 18.97 32.21
C ARG A 105 22.33 19.56 31.94
N LEU A 106 22.41 20.54 31.03
CA LEU A 106 23.59 21.39 30.95
C LEU A 106 23.68 22.15 32.28
N SER A 107 24.60 21.72 33.14
CA SER A 107 25.07 22.50 34.27
C SER A 107 25.99 23.60 33.75
N LYS A 108 25.60 24.86 33.89
CA LYS A 108 26.52 26.00 33.80
C LYS A 108 26.97 26.33 35.23
N TYR A 109 28.25 26.10 35.53
CA TYR A 109 28.94 26.41 36.79
C TYR A 109 28.88 27.92 37.15
N PRO A 110 29.35 28.41 38.33
CA PRO A 110 28.74 28.31 39.65
C PRO A 110 28.67 29.68 40.37
N PHE A 111 27.54 30.13 40.93
CA PHE A 111 27.54 31.04 42.09
C PHE A 111 26.19 31.08 42.82
N GLN A 112 26.24 31.15 44.14
CA GLN A 112 25.10 31.12 45.05
C GLN A 112 24.22 32.37 44.94
N SER A 113 22.90 32.21 44.87
CA SER A 113 21.98 32.93 45.76
C SER A 113 20.57 32.31 45.69
N LYS A 114 19.97 32.11 46.87
CA LYS A 114 18.58 31.68 47.05
C LYS A 114 17.62 32.65 46.35
N LYS A 115 16.58 32.14 45.67
CA LYS A 115 15.27 32.80 45.53
C LYS A 115 14.21 31.80 45.06
N HIS A 116 13.06 31.84 45.75
CA HIS A 116 11.88 31.02 45.60
C HIS A 116 11.36 30.93 44.16
N VAL A 117 10.89 29.74 43.75
CA VAL A 117 10.08 29.60 42.52
C VAL A 117 8.69 30.12 42.81
N HIS A 118 8.31 31.21 42.15
CA HIS A 118 6.94 31.72 42.11
C HIS A 118 6.11 30.80 41.21
N VAL A 119 5.35 29.88 41.82
CA VAL A 119 4.36 29.07 41.12
C VAL A 119 3.16 29.96 40.84
N GLN A 120 3.04 30.45 39.61
CA GLN A 120 1.82 31.11 39.16
C GLN A 120 0.84 30.01 38.76
N PHE A 121 -0.15 29.77 39.61
CA PHE A 121 -1.31 28.96 39.25
C PHE A 121 -2.09 29.71 38.16
N LEU A 122 -2.36 29.06 37.04
CA LEU A 122 -3.35 29.55 36.09
C LEU A 122 -4.72 29.39 36.74
N GLU A 123 -5.32 30.53 37.09
CA GLU A 123 -6.66 30.64 37.62
C GLU A 123 -7.65 30.22 36.52
N LEU A 124 -8.40 29.14 36.76
CA LEU A 124 -9.46 28.69 35.84
C LEU A 124 -10.67 29.61 36.03
N ASP A 125 -10.93 30.45 35.04
CA ASP A 125 -12.06 31.37 35.03
C ASP A 125 -13.38 30.56 34.96
N ALA A 126 -14.12 30.54 36.08
CA ALA A 126 -15.33 29.73 36.29
C ALA A 126 -16.58 30.27 35.54
N SER A 127 -16.40 31.25 34.66
CA SER A 127 -17.47 32.05 34.05
C SER A 127 -17.89 31.57 32.64
N ALA A 128 -17.18 30.60 32.04
CA ALA A 128 -17.47 30.14 30.67
C ALA A 128 -18.52 29.02 30.54
N LEU A 129 -19.01 28.43 31.63
CA LEU A 129 -19.98 27.31 31.58
C LEU A 129 -21.46 27.73 31.75
N ALA A 130 -21.74 29.02 31.79
CA ALA A 130 -23.11 29.53 31.85
C ALA A 130 -23.45 30.31 30.58
N ARG A 131 -23.80 29.58 29.51
CA ARG A 131 -24.66 29.99 28.37
C ARG A 131 -24.55 28.93 27.27
N ASP A 132 -25.45 27.95 27.25
CA ASP A 132 -26.55 27.96 26.29
C ASP A 132 -27.50 26.79 26.57
N GLY A 133 -28.79 27.09 26.66
CA GLY A 133 -29.85 26.11 26.87
C GLY A 133 -30.87 26.18 25.75
N MET A 134 -31.40 25.00 25.41
CA MET A 134 -32.77 24.77 24.95
C MET A 134 -33.19 25.37 23.59
N ARG A 135 -33.53 24.48 22.62
CA ARG A 135 -34.87 24.42 22.01
C ARG A 135 -35.09 23.18 21.11
N THR A 136 -36.17 22.49 21.45
CA THR A 136 -36.89 21.37 20.80
C THR A 136 -37.76 21.83 19.62
N GLY A 137 -38.14 20.91 18.72
CA GLY A 137 -39.33 21.07 17.87
C GLY A 137 -39.45 20.15 16.64
N LEU A 138 -40.26 19.09 16.76
CA LEU A 138 -40.83 18.24 15.69
C LEU A 138 -42.03 18.95 15.01
N GLN A 139 -42.30 18.66 13.72
CA GLN A 139 -43.64 18.23 13.26
C GLN A 139 -43.70 17.71 11.81
N ASP A 140 -44.57 16.70 11.67
CA ASP A 140 -44.93 15.85 10.54
C ASP A 140 -46.17 16.38 9.79
N LYS A 141 -46.40 15.96 8.53
CA LYS A 141 -47.69 15.54 7.91
C LYS A 141 -47.74 15.60 6.36
N ASP A 142 -47.59 14.42 5.75
CA ASP A 142 -48.54 13.63 4.92
C ASP A 142 -49.61 14.26 3.98
N SER A 143 -49.81 13.59 2.83
CA SER A 143 -51.07 13.31 2.06
C SER A 143 -51.17 13.79 0.59
N ASP A 144 -51.09 12.83 -0.35
CA ASP A 144 -51.61 12.82 -1.76
C ASP A 144 -53.13 12.48 -1.79
N PRO A 145 -53.91 12.72 -2.88
CA PRO A 145 -54.18 11.64 -3.87
C PRO A 145 -54.57 12.05 -5.34
N GLU A 146 -54.61 11.01 -6.20
CA GLU A 146 -54.88 10.88 -7.65
C GLU A 146 -56.25 11.34 -8.22
N CYS A 147 -56.36 11.49 -9.57
CA CYS A 147 -57.48 11.02 -10.45
C CYS A 147 -57.20 11.30 -11.97
N VAL A 148 -56.82 10.33 -12.84
CA VAL A 148 -57.59 9.49 -13.81
C VAL A 148 -58.11 10.13 -15.14
N LYS A 149 -57.51 9.63 -16.26
CA LYS A 149 -57.95 9.25 -17.64
C LYS A 149 -58.62 10.24 -18.63
N SER A 150 -58.14 10.19 -19.89
CA SER A 150 -58.96 9.92 -21.09
C SER A 150 -58.10 9.58 -22.33
N SER A 151 -58.73 8.90 -23.29
CA SER A 151 -58.19 8.04 -24.35
C SER A 151 -58.23 8.66 -25.76
N SER A 152 -57.38 8.19 -26.69
CA SER A 152 -57.76 7.75 -28.06
C SER A 152 -56.50 7.43 -28.90
N GLY A 153 -56.64 6.47 -29.82
CA GLY A 153 -55.53 5.68 -30.35
C GLY A 153 -54.99 6.06 -31.73
N SER A 154 -53.86 5.44 -32.08
CA SER A 154 -53.53 4.85 -33.40
C SER A 154 -52.07 4.36 -33.37
N ASP A 155 -51.89 3.08 -33.74
CA ASP A 155 -50.62 2.43 -34.12
C ASP A 155 -50.60 2.34 -35.67
N PRO A 156 -49.51 1.95 -36.38
CA PRO A 156 -48.21 1.46 -35.89
C PRO A 156 -46.98 2.05 -36.65
N THR A 157 -45.77 2.05 -36.08
CA THR A 157 -44.56 1.68 -36.85
C THR A 157 -43.42 1.24 -35.93
N ALA A 158 -42.84 0.09 -36.27
CA ALA A 158 -41.71 -0.54 -35.61
C ALA A 158 -40.46 0.36 -35.54
N MET A 159 -39.75 0.33 -34.40
CA MET A 159 -38.29 0.17 -34.38
C MET A 159 -37.77 -0.15 -32.98
N GLN A 160 -37.07 -1.29 -32.89
CA GLN A 160 -36.27 -1.72 -31.75
C GLN A 160 -35.26 -0.65 -31.35
N MET A 161 -35.19 -0.33 -30.05
CA MET A 161 -33.99 0.28 -29.47
C MET A 161 -33.38 -0.68 -28.47
N SER A 162 -32.22 -1.18 -28.86
CA SER A 162 -31.30 -2.04 -28.17
C SER A 162 -30.93 -1.49 -26.79
N LYS A 163 -31.19 -2.29 -25.76
CA LYS A 163 -30.67 -2.09 -24.41
C LYS A 163 -29.16 -2.28 -24.45
N VAL A 164 -28.40 -1.20 -24.65
CA VAL A 164 -26.94 -1.19 -24.47
C VAL A 164 -26.65 -1.39 -22.99
N ARG A 165 -26.46 -2.66 -22.61
CA ARG A 165 -25.89 -3.06 -21.34
C ARG A 165 -24.40 -2.72 -21.41
N LYS A 166 -24.00 -1.58 -20.83
CA LYS A 166 -22.58 -1.26 -20.62
C LYS A 166 -21.90 -2.42 -19.87
N PRO A 167 -20.72 -2.89 -20.29
CA PRO A 167 -20.04 -4.02 -19.66
C PRO A 167 -19.63 -3.65 -18.23
N ALA A 168 -19.84 -4.58 -17.30
CA ALA A 168 -19.58 -4.40 -15.87
C ALA A 168 -18.11 -4.12 -15.52
N THR A 169 -17.20 -4.33 -16.47
CA THR A 169 -15.74 -4.13 -16.33
C THR A 169 -15.34 -2.65 -16.18
N GLU A 170 -16.03 -1.71 -16.84
CA GLU A 170 -15.69 -0.27 -16.72
C GLU A 170 -16.03 0.30 -15.33
N ARG A 171 -17.02 -0.30 -14.65
CA ARG A 171 -17.47 0.14 -13.32
C ARG A 171 -16.53 -0.30 -12.19
N SER A 172 -15.83 -1.43 -12.35
CA SER A 172 -14.80 -1.84 -11.40
C SER A 172 -13.52 -1.02 -11.56
N ASP A 173 -13.14 -0.69 -12.79
CA ASP A 173 -11.92 0.10 -13.06
C ASP A 173 -12.00 1.52 -12.50
N SER A 174 -13.15 2.18 -12.60
CA SER A 174 -13.31 3.53 -12.03
C SER A 174 -13.16 3.55 -10.50
N LYS A 175 -13.62 2.50 -9.81
CA LYS A 175 -13.47 2.37 -8.36
C LYS A 175 -12.03 2.03 -7.97
N SER A 176 -11.36 1.14 -8.69
CA SER A 176 -9.95 0.78 -8.49
C SER A 176 -9.01 1.96 -8.75
N ARG A 177 -9.22 2.68 -9.86
CA ARG A 177 -8.46 3.91 -10.18
C ARG A 177 -8.67 5.00 -9.15
N GLY A 178 -9.89 5.13 -8.62
CA GLY A 178 -10.20 6.03 -7.51
C GLY A 178 -9.44 5.70 -6.22
N LEU A 179 -9.10 4.43 -5.97
CA LEU A 179 -8.27 4.03 -4.83
C LEU A 179 -6.78 4.30 -5.07
N LEU A 180 -6.29 4.09 -6.30
CA LEU A 180 -4.91 4.40 -6.67
C LEU A 180 -4.61 5.89 -6.55
N LEU A 181 -5.57 6.75 -6.92
CA LEU A 181 -5.43 8.21 -6.79
C LEU A 181 -5.42 8.73 -5.34
N ARG A 182 -5.88 7.91 -4.37
CA ARG A 182 -5.95 8.29 -2.96
C ARG A 182 -4.67 8.04 -2.18
N ARG A 183 -3.72 7.28 -2.75
CA ARG A 183 -2.48 6.87 -2.07
C ARG A 183 -1.27 7.38 -2.84
N GLN A 184 -0.22 7.78 -2.10
CA GLN A 184 1.06 8.08 -2.71
C GLN A 184 1.83 6.77 -2.93
N PHE A 185 2.17 6.48 -4.17
CA PHE A 185 3.02 5.35 -4.54
C PHE A 185 4.47 5.81 -4.70
N TYR A 186 5.40 4.86 -4.54
CA TYR A 186 6.83 5.08 -4.66
C TYR A 186 7.44 4.00 -5.56
N HIS A 187 8.47 4.39 -6.31
CA HIS A 187 9.35 3.46 -7.01
C HIS A 187 10.06 2.54 -6.00
N SER A 188 10.09 1.24 -6.25
CA SER A 188 10.66 0.25 -5.34
C SER A 188 12.19 0.37 -5.24
N HIS A 189 12.87 0.67 -6.35
CA HIS A 189 14.34 0.73 -6.39
C HIS A 189 14.86 2.11 -5.95
N ARG A 190 14.15 3.18 -6.31
CA ARG A 190 14.59 4.57 -6.05
C ARG A 190 13.92 5.24 -4.86
N VAL A 191 12.83 4.67 -4.35
CA VAL A 191 12.02 5.23 -3.24
C VAL A 191 11.54 6.66 -3.53
N GLN A 192 11.42 7.02 -4.80
CA GLN A 192 10.93 8.32 -5.25
C GLN A 192 9.42 8.26 -5.48
N PRO A 193 8.67 9.35 -5.22
CA PRO A 193 7.24 9.38 -5.44
C PRO A 193 6.93 9.15 -6.92
N MET A 194 5.99 8.24 -7.18
CA MET A 194 5.56 7.89 -8.53
C MET A 194 4.51 8.89 -9.01
N ALA A 195 4.64 9.32 -10.27
CA ALA A 195 3.68 10.21 -10.89
C ALA A 195 2.35 9.47 -11.16
N VAL A 196 1.23 10.18 -11.08
CA VAL A 196 -0.12 9.58 -11.13
C VAL A 196 -0.37 8.85 -12.44
N ASP A 197 0.10 9.40 -13.55
CA ASP A 197 0.09 8.78 -14.87
C ASP A 197 0.85 7.45 -14.90
N GLN A 198 2.01 7.38 -14.23
CA GLN A 198 2.79 6.15 -14.14
C GLN A 198 2.15 5.10 -13.21
N VAL A 199 1.55 5.52 -12.09
CA VAL A 199 0.77 4.63 -11.20
C VAL A 199 -0.43 4.02 -11.93
N LEU A 200 -1.04 4.79 -12.82
CA LEU A 200 -2.20 4.37 -13.61
C LEU A 200 -1.81 3.67 -14.91
N SER A 201 -0.51 3.57 -15.19
CA SER A 201 0.00 2.87 -16.36
C SER A 201 0.21 1.40 -16.05
N ASP A 202 -0.01 0.54 -17.05
CA ASP A 202 0.25 -0.90 -16.94
C ASP A 202 1.74 -1.23 -17.18
N ARG A 203 2.63 -0.22 -17.20
CA ARG A 203 4.06 -0.38 -17.50
C ARG A 203 4.87 -0.27 -16.22
N ASP A 204 5.52 -1.37 -15.84
CA ASP A 204 6.52 -1.37 -14.78
C ASP A 204 7.89 -1.01 -15.36
N SER A 205 8.37 0.20 -15.07
CA SER A 205 9.69 0.66 -15.51
C SER A 205 10.84 0.04 -14.70
N GLU A 206 10.55 -0.69 -13.62
CA GLU A 206 11.57 -1.30 -12.75
C GLU A 206 11.84 -2.78 -13.09
N ASP A 207 11.02 -3.41 -13.95
CA ASP A 207 11.18 -4.80 -14.42
C ASP A 207 12.19 -4.94 -15.57
N GLU A 208 12.81 -3.84 -16.01
CA GLU A 208 13.84 -3.89 -17.05
C GLU A 208 15.15 -4.47 -16.46
N VAL A 209 15.42 -5.75 -16.78
CA VAL A 209 16.71 -6.39 -16.51
C VAL A 209 17.80 -5.65 -17.30
N ASP A 210 18.81 -5.14 -16.62
CA ASP A 210 19.96 -4.51 -17.27
C ASP A 210 20.79 -5.57 -18.02
N ASP A 211 20.58 -5.65 -19.34
CA ASP A 211 21.28 -6.57 -20.23
C ASP A 211 22.80 -6.43 -20.17
N GLY A 212 23.32 -5.22 -19.88
CA GLY A 212 24.75 -4.95 -19.78
C GLY A 212 25.37 -5.54 -18.52
N ILE A 213 24.66 -5.44 -17.38
CA ILE A 213 25.06 -6.11 -16.14
C ILE A 213 25.01 -7.63 -16.32
N ALA A 214 23.94 -8.15 -16.92
CA ALA A 214 23.80 -9.58 -17.15
C ALA A 214 24.86 -10.13 -18.13
N ASP A 215 25.22 -9.37 -19.17
CA ASP A 215 26.33 -9.71 -20.08
C ASP A 215 27.68 -9.74 -19.33
N PHE A 216 27.91 -8.79 -18.41
CA PHE A 216 29.13 -8.74 -17.61
C PHE A 216 29.24 -9.91 -16.62
N GLU A 217 28.17 -10.21 -15.89
CA GLU A 217 28.12 -11.32 -14.95
C GLU A 217 28.28 -12.68 -15.63
N ASP A 218 27.65 -12.87 -16.80
CA ASP A 218 27.79 -14.08 -17.62
C ASP A 218 29.24 -14.30 -18.07
N ARG A 219 29.92 -13.28 -18.59
CA ARG A 219 31.35 -13.38 -18.94
C ARG A 219 32.22 -13.75 -17.75
N ARG A 220 32.00 -13.08 -16.61
CA ARG A 220 32.78 -13.34 -15.39
C ARG A 220 32.58 -14.78 -14.90
N MET A 221 31.35 -15.28 -14.95
CA MET A 221 31.02 -16.65 -14.55
C MET A 221 31.62 -17.68 -15.52
N LEU A 222 31.59 -17.41 -16.84
CA LEU A 222 32.20 -18.30 -17.83
C LEU A 222 33.73 -18.37 -17.71
N ASP A 223 34.38 -17.30 -17.25
CA ASP A 223 35.83 -17.27 -17.06
C ASP A 223 36.33 -18.28 -16.01
N ASP A 224 35.51 -18.66 -15.03
CA ASP A 224 35.86 -19.60 -13.97
C ASP A 224 36.03 -21.07 -14.46
N PHE A 225 35.51 -21.42 -15.65
CA PHE A 225 35.65 -22.77 -16.21
C PHE A 225 37.05 -23.01 -16.81
N VAL A 226 37.84 -23.90 -16.22
CA VAL A 226 39.22 -24.20 -16.68
C VAL A 226 39.27 -25.20 -17.83
N ASP A 227 38.21 -25.97 -18.04
CA ASP A 227 38.08 -27.05 -19.02
C ASP A 227 37.44 -26.61 -20.35
N VAL A 228 36.99 -25.35 -20.44
CA VAL A 228 36.34 -24.78 -21.62
C VAL A 228 37.29 -23.82 -22.34
N THR A 229 37.40 -23.95 -23.65
CA THR A 229 38.26 -23.10 -24.47
C THR A 229 37.73 -21.66 -24.55
N LYS A 230 38.60 -20.70 -24.88
CA LYS A 230 38.20 -19.28 -25.03
C LYS A 230 37.11 -19.08 -26.09
N ASP A 231 37.21 -19.80 -27.22
CA ASP A 231 36.24 -19.71 -28.31
C ASP A 231 34.88 -20.32 -27.93
N GLU A 232 34.88 -21.42 -27.18
CA GLU A 232 33.64 -22.02 -26.65
C GLU A 232 32.95 -21.09 -25.65
N LYS A 233 33.70 -20.50 -24.70
CA LYS A 233 33.16 -19.50 -23.77
C LYS A 233 32.59 -18.30 -24.52
N HIS A 234 33.28 -17.85 -25.57
CA HIS A 234 32.82 -16.74 -26.40
C HIS A 234 31.50 -17.08 -27.09
N LEU A 235 31.37 -18.26 -27.69
CA LEU A 235 30.10 -18.70 -28.27
C LEU A 235 28.99 -18.80 -27.22
N MET A 236 29.29 -19.40 -26.07
CA MET A 236 28.33 -19.54 -24.97
C MET A 236 27.81 -18.17 -24.54
N HIS A 237 28.71 -17.19 -24.39
CA HIS A 237 28.33 -15.82 -24.05
C HIS A 237 27.43 -15.18 -25.13
N LEU A 238 27.81 -15.29 -26.42
CA LEU A 238 27.02 -14.76 -27.52
C LEU A 238 25.61 -15.38 -27.53
N TRP A 239 25.52 -16.70 -27.38
CA TRP A 239 24.24 -17.41 -27.35
C TRP A 239 23.40 -17.04 -26.12
N ASN A 240 23.99 -17.01 -24.92
CA ASN A 240 23.30 -16.63 -23.69
C ASN A 240 22.76 -15.20 -23.75
N SER A 241 23.56 -14.26 -24.26
CA SER A 241 23.16 -12.87 -24.46
C SER A 241 22.01 -12.78 -25.47
N PHE A 242 22.09 -13.51 -26.59
CA PHE A 242 21.04 -13.56 -27.60
C PHE A 242 19.72 -14.11 -27.05
N VAL A 243 19.75 -15.25 -26.35
CA VAL A 243 18.58 -15.90 -25.76
C VAL A 243 17.86 -14.97 -24.78
N ARG A 244 18.61 -14.24 -23.94
CA ARG A 244 18.05 -13.24 -23.00
C ARG A 244 17.41 -12.08 -23.75
N LYS A 245 18.15 -11.42 -24.64
CA LYS A 245 17.70 -10.23 -25.39
C LYS A 245 16.48 -10.52 -26.26
N GLN A 246 16.42 -11.69 -26.89
CA GLN A 246 15.31 -12.10 -27.75
C GLN A 246 14.19 -12.84 -26.99
N ARG A 247 14.33 -13.03 -25.67
CA ARG A 247 13.35 -13.72 -24.81
C ARG A 247 12.92 -15.07 -25.36
N VAL A 248 13.91 -15.92 -25.68
CA VAL A 248 13.67 -17.28 -26.18
C VAL A 248 13.21 -18.17 -25.01
N LEU A 249 11.89 -18.30 -24.83
CA LEU A 249 11.31 -18.98 -23.66
C LEU A 249 10.83 -20.43 -23.88
N ALA A 250 10.70 -20.88 -25.14
CA ALA A 250 10.10 -22.16 -25.48
C ALA A 250 10.93 -22.91 -26.51
N ASP A 251 10.89 -24.23 -26.47
CA ASP A 251 11.63 -25.11 -27.40
C ASP A 251 11.28 -24.81 -28.87
N GLY A 252 10.01 -24.51 -29.15
CA GLY A 252 9.54 -24.13 -30.48
C GLY A 252 10.18 -22.85 -31.04
N HIS A 253 10.81 -22.02 -30.20
CA HIS A 253 11.55 -20.84 -30.64
C HIS A 253 12.99 -21.15 -31.07
N VAL A 254 13.55 -22.31 -30.69
CA VAL A 254 14.96 -22.65 -30.94
C VAL A 254 15.32 -22.67 -32.44
N PRO A 255 14.49 -23.22 -33.34
CA PRO A 255 14.78 -23.16 -34.77
C PRO A 255 14.89 -21.72 -35.31
N TRP A 256 13.91 -20.89 -34.98
CA TRP A 256 13.93 -19.47 -35.33
C TRP A 256 15.13 -18.74 -34.73
N ALA A 257 15.44 -19.02 -33.46
CA ALA A 257 16.56 -18.45 -32.73
C ALA A 257 17.91 -18.77 -33.41
N CYS A 258 18.10 -20.00 -33.91
CA CYS A 258 19.31 -20.38 -34.62
C CYS A 258 19.50 -19.60 -35.93
N GLU A 259 18.43 -19.40 -36.69
CA GLU A 259 18.48 -18.59 -37.92
C GLU A 259 18.75 -17.11 -37.63
N ALA A 260 18.07 -16.56 -36.63
CA ALA A 260 18.24 -15.17 -36.22
C ALA A 260 19.64 -14.93 -35.63
N PHE A 261 20.17 -15.85 -34.82
CA PHE A 261 21.53 -15.80 -34.31
C PHE A 261 22.57 -15.83 -35.43
N SER A 262 22.39 -16.73 -36.40
CA SER A 262 23.29 -16.84 -37.57
C SER A 262 23.28 -15.57 -38.43
N LYS A 263 22.16 -14.84 -38.49
CA LYS A 263 22.07 -13.52 -39.16
C LYS A 263 22.75 -12.42 -38.34
N LEU A 264 22.56 -12.41 -37.02
CA LEU A 264 23.08 -11.37 -36.14
C LEU A 264 24.61 -11.45 -36.00
N HIS A 265 25.15 -12.64 -35.76
CA HIS A 265 26.58 -12.88 -35.51
C HIS A 265 27.30 -13.45 -36.74
N GLY A 266 26.65 -13.51 -37.90
CA GLY A 266 27.18 -14.19 -39.10
C GLY A 266 28.56 -13.72 -39.51
N GLN A 267 28.84 -12.42 -39.45
CA GLN A 267 30.18 -11.89 -39.72
C GLN A 267 31.18 -12.41 -38.69
N GLU A 268 30.94 -12.22 -37.40
CA GLU A 268 31.84 -12.63 -36.32
C GLU A 268 32.13 -14.15 -36.35
N LEU A 269 31.10 -14.97 -36.59
CA LEU A 269 31.22 -16.41 -36.75
C LEU A 269 32.09 -16.79 -37.94
N VAL A 270 32.01 -16.08 -39.07
CA VAL A 270 32.79 -16.39 -40.26
C VAL A 270 34.24 -15.91 -40.17
N HIS A 271 34.51 -14.81 -39.47
CA HIS A 271 35.87 -14.27 -39.30
C HIS A 271 36.75 -15.21 -38.47
N SER A 272 36.21 -15.88 -37.44
CA SER A 272 36.95 -16.85 -36.62
C SER A 272 36.59 -18.28 -36.99
N HIS A 273 37.56 -19.02 -37.53
CA HIS A 273 37.37 -20.44 -37.85
C HIS A 273 37.02 -21.28 -36.61
N ALA A 274 37.64 -21.02 -35.46
CA ALA A 274 37.35 -21.74 -34.22
C ALA A 274 35.89 -21.51 -33.77
N LEU A 275 35.45 -20.25 -33.77
CA LEU A 275 34.09 -19.89 -33.38
C LEU A 275 33.03 -20.46 -34.34
N PHE A 276 33.32 -20.47 -35.64
CA PHE A 276 32.49 -21.15 -36.65
C PHE A 276 32.26 -22.62 -36.31
N TRP A 277 33.34 -23.35 -35.94
CA TRP A 277 33.23 -24.76 -35.56
C TRP A 277 32.50 -24.96 -34.24
N CYS A 278 32.73 -24.11 -33.24
CA CYS A 278 31.96 -24.11 -32.01
C CYS A 278 30.45 -23.98 -32.31
N TRP A 279 30.06 -23.07 -33.21
CA TRP A 279 28.66 -22.88 -33.61
C TRP A 279 28.08 -24.13 -34.29
N ARG A 280 28.85 -24.79 -35.18
CA ARG A 280 28.41 -26.04 -35.82
C ARG A 280 28.24 -27.18 -34.82
N LEU A 281 29.17 -27.36 -33.90
CA LEU A 281 29.08 -28.37 -32.84
C LEU A 281 27.88 -28.09 -31.92
N PHE A 282 27.62 -26.82 -31.63
CA PHE A 282 26.45 -26.41 -30.85
C PHE A 282 25.13 -26.74 -31.57
N MET A 283 25.00 -26.45 -32.88
CA MET A 283 23.82 -26.86 -33.65
C MET A 283 23.63 -28.38 -33.70
N ILE A 284 24.71 -29.16 -33.81
CA ILE A 284 24.65 -30.63 -33.71
C ILE A 284 24.14 -31.06 -32.33
N LYS A 285 24.60 -30.38 -31.25
CA LYS A 285 24.10 -30.64 -29.90
C LYS A 285 22.60 -30.36 -29.79
N LEU A 286 22.12 -29.23 -30.33
CA LEU A 286 20.69 -28.91 -30.36
C LEU A 286 19.86 -29.93 -31.14
N TRP A 287 20.38 -30.41 -32.28
CA TRP A 287 19.78 -31.50 -33.03
C TRP A 287 19.67 -32.77 -32.18
N ASN A 288 20.76 -33.18 -31.52
CA ASN A 288 20.78 -34.39 -30.70
C ASN A 288 19.77 -34.36 -29.56
N HIS A 289 19.42 -33.16 -29.06
CA HIS A 289 18.38 -32.95 -28.06
C HIS A 289 16.96 -32.81 -28.64
N GLY A 290 16.79 -32.88 -29.97
CA GLY A 290 15.50 -32.73 -30.63
C GLY A 290 14.99 -31.29 -30.70
N LEU A 291 15.83 -30.29 -30.41
CA LEU A 291 15.48 -28.87 -30.43
C LEU A 291 15.67 -28.21 -31.79
N LEU A 292 16.37 -28.89 -32.70
CA LEU A 292 16.70 -28.39 -34.03
C LEU A 292 16.51 -29.51 -35.07
N ASP A 293 15.97 -29.15 -36.23
CA ASP A 293 15.79 -30.03 -37.38
C ASP A 293 16.82 -29.74 -38.49
N GLY A 294 16.93 -30.67 -39.43
CA GLY A 294 17.94 -30.55 -40.47
C GLY A 294 17.69 -29.50 -41.52
N CYS A 295 16.42 -29.15 -41.76
CA CYS A 295 16.09 -28.03 -42.62
C CYS A 295 16.65 -26.74 -42.02
N THR A 296 16.39 -26.47 -40.73
CA THR A 296 16.90 -25.26 -40.07
C THR A 296 18.42 -25.24 -39.98
N MET A 297 19.06 -26.37 -39.69
CA MET A 297 20.53 -26.45 -39.68
C MET A 297 21.12 -26.13 -41.06
N ASN A 298 20.50 -26.59 -42.14
CA ASN A 298 20.89 -26.24 -43.50
C ASN A 298 20.66 -24.75 -43.80
N SER A 299 19.50 -24.18 -43.42
CA SER A 299 19.22 -22.74 -43.54
C SER A 299 20.29 -21.88 -42.86
N CYS A 300 20.70 -22.24 -41.64
CA CYS A 300 21.76 -21.54 -40.91
C CYS A 300 23.09 -21.58 -41.66
N ASN A 301 23.47 -22.74 -42.23
CA ASN A 301 24.70 -22.85 -43.02
C ASN A 301 24.66 -22.00 -44.29
N VAL A 302 23.52 -21.99 -45.02
CA VAL A 302 23.35 -21.14 -46.21
C VAL A 302 23.46 -19.65 -45.86
N ILE A 303 22.91 -19.23 -44.73
CA ILE A 303 23.06 -17.85 -44.22
C ILE A 303 24.55 -17.52 -44.01
N LEU A 304 25.30 -18.41 -43.36
CA LEU A 304 26.73 -18.21 -43.07
C LEU A 304 27.60 -18.24 -44.34
N GLU A 305 27.24 -19.03 -45.34
CA GLU A 305 27.89 -19.01 -46.66
C GLU A 305 27.72 -17.65 -47.36
N GLY A 306 26.56 -17.01 -47.22
CA GLY A 306 26.32 -15.65 -47.70
C GLY A 306 27.32 -14.63 -47.15
N TYR A 307 27.69 -14.74 -45.87
CA TYR A 307 28.69 -13.87 -45.25
C TYR A 307 30.12 -14.18 -45.72
N ARG A 308 30.45 -15.45 -46.00
CA ARG A 308 31.73 -15.85 -46.62
C ARG A 308 31.90 -15.27 -48.03
N GLY A 309 30.82 -15.20 -48.80
CA GLY A 309 30.84 -14.64 -50.17
C GLY A 309 30.90 -13.12 -50.23
N SER A 310 30.53 -12.42 -49.15
CA SER A 310 30.44 -10.95 -49.10
C SER A 310 31.77 -10.26 -48.72
N GLY A 311 32.71 -11.00 -48.11
CA GLY A 311 34.00 -10.47 -47.64
C GLY A 311 35.07 -10.27 -48.72
N SER A 312 34.77 -10.57 -49.99
CA SER A 312 35.70 -10.50 -51.11
C SER A 312 35.60 -9.20 -51.95
N TYR A 313 34.73 -8.26 -51.59
CA TYR A 313 34.50 -7.00 -52.32
C TYR A 313 34.81 -5.71 -51.53
N VAL A 314 35.71 -5.76 -50.55
CA VAL A 314 36.29 -4.54 -49.98
C VAL A 314 37.80 -4.74 -49.89
N LYS A 315 38.51 -4.23 -50.90
CA LYS A 315 39.96 -3.97 -50.89
C LYS A 315 40.16 -2.48 -51.00
#